data_AF-A0A7C4APF5-F1
#
_entry.id   AF-A0A7C4APF5-F1
#
_cell.length_a   1.000
_cell.length_b   1.000
_cell.length_c   1.000
_cell.angle_alpha   90.00
_cell.angle_beta   90.00
_cell.angle_gamma   90.00
#
_symmetry.space_group_name_H-M   'P 1'
#
loop_
_entity.id
_entity.type
_entity.pdbx_description
1 polymer ?
#
loop_
_entity_poly.entity_id
_entity_poly.type
_entity_poly.pdbx_seq_one_letter_code
_entity_poly.pdbx_strand_id
1 'polypeptide(L)'
;MFWLRVLGAVITGISVLAGCAHDKSAPVHETTFAQPEYAFDASFIPTLVASASPLCQSVIENAATYEVQILYTHIERDKNGAPRFSSTAFRADPSVYFNPASLVKLPVACLALQRLHELVIPGLDAQTPLAIGSSQSCQKPVQR
;
A
#
# COMPACT_ATOMS: atom_id res chain seq x y z
N MET A 1 24.23 10.26 -51.51
CA MET A 1 24.63 11.64 -51.19
C MET A 1 25.10 11.64 -49.74
N PHE A 2 26.41 11.47 -49.56
CA PHE A 2 27.09 11.50 -48.26
C PHE A 2 27.25 12.95 -47.81
N TRP A 3 26.94 13.26 -46.55
CA TRP A 3 27.71 14.25 -45.81
C TRP A 3 28.13 13.66 -44.46
N LEU A 4 29.44 13.52 -44.38
CA LEU A 4 30.29 13.12 -43.29
C LEU A 4 30.47 14.30 -42.32
N ARG A 5 30.38 14.07 -41.00
CA ARG A 5 31.27 14.74 -40.03
C ARG A 5 31.63 13.77 -38.89
N VAL A 6 32.90 13.41 -38.89
CA VAL A 6 33.65 12.75 -37.81
C VAL A 6 34.20 13.84 -36.90
N LEU A 7 34.17 13.58 -35.58
CA LEU A 7 35.07 14.02 -34.51
C LEU A 7 34.63 13.17 -33.30
N GLY A 8 35.36 12.20 -32.76
CA GLY A 8 36.79 12.07 -32.61
C GLY A 8 37.14 12.30 -31.13
N ALA A 9 37.11 11.24 -30.31
CA ALA A 9 37.84 11.17 -29.05
C ALA A 9 38.03 9.69 -28.64
N VAL A 10 39.25 9.21 -28.85
CA VAL A 10 39.77 7.97 -28.29
C VAL A 10 40.34 8.32 -26.92
N ILE A 11 39.88 7.64 -25.87
CA ILE A 11 40.71 7.38 -24.68
C ILE A 11 40.62 5.89 -24.40
N THR A 12 41.72 5.21 -24.67
CA THR A 12 42.06 3.87 -24.25
C THR A 12 42.14 3.77 -22.73
N GLY A 13 41.54 2.73 -22.18
CA GLY A 13 41.74 2.30 -20.80
C GLY A 13 41.30 0.86 -20.63
N ILE A 14 42.19 -0.08 -20.99
CA ILE A 14 42.07 -1.48 -20.57
C ILE A 14 42.57 -1.54 -19.12
N SER A 15 41.74 -2.07 -18.23
CA SER A 15 42.19 -2.75 -17.02
C SER A 15 41.21 -3.89 -16.74
N VAL A 16 41.69 -5.11 -16.95
CA VAL A 16 41.07 -6.34 -16.46
C VAL A 16 41.69 -6.63 -15.11
N LEU A 17 40.88 -6.87 -14.08
CA LEU A 17 41.18 -7.83 -13.02
C LEU A 17 39.87 -8.28 -12.37
N ALA A 18 39.75 -9.60 -12.24
CA ALA A 18 38.64 -10.31 -11.65
C ALA A 18 38.54 -10.04 -10.14
N GLY A 19 37.31 -9.99 -9.64
CA GLY A 19 37.00 -9.95 -8.21
C GLY A 19 35.52 -10.24 -8.00
N CYS A 20 35.19 -11.47 -7.64
CA CYS A 20 33.89 -11.82 -7.11
C CYS A 20 33.72 -11.12 -5.75
N ALA A 21 32.82 -10.14 -5.67
CA ALA A 21 32.28 -9.67 -4.40
C ALA A 21 30.79 -9.39 -4.62
N HIS A 22 29.97 -10.23 -3.98
CA HIS A 22 28.52 -10.12 -3.92
C HIS A 22 28.19 -8.90 -3.05
N ASP A 23 28.01 -7.74 -3.68
CA ASP A 23 27.67 -6.50 -2.99
C ASP A 23 26.17 -6.48 -2.65
N LYS A 24 25.87 -6.70 -1.38
CA LYS A 24 24.54 -6.51 -0.80
C LYS A 24 24.34 -5.04 -0.44
N SER A 25 24.26 -4.18 -1.45
CA SER A 25 23.67 -2.85 -1.28
C SER A 25 22.86 -2.48 -2.51
N ALA A 26 21.73 -3.17 -2.70
CA ALA A 26 20.62 -2.51 -3.38
C ALA A 26 20.25 -1.26 -2.55
N PRO A 27 20.09 -0.08 -3.16
CA PRO A 27 19.66 1.09 -2.43
C PRO A 27 18.30 0.77 -1.82
N VAL A 28 18.23 0.77 -0.50
CA VAL A 28 16.96 0.87 0.21
C VAL A 28 16.45 2.26 -0.16
N HIS A 29 15.54 2.32 -1.14
CA HIS A 29 14.72 3.50 -1.34
C HIS A 29 13.93 3.66 -0.05
N GLU A 30 14.43 4.53 0.82
CA GLU A 30 13.69 5.04 1.96
C GLU A 30 12.53 5.84 1.37
N THR A 31 11.42 5.14 1.10
CA THR A 31 10.15 5.76 0.80
C THR A 31 9.75 6.50 2.06
N THR A 32 10.23 7.73 2.17
CA THR A 32 9.67 8.72 3.09
C THR A 32 8.20 8.82 2.70
N PHE A 33 7.32 8.21 3.51
CA PHE A 33 5.90 8.48 3.45
C PHE A 33 5.76 9.96 3.80
N ALA A 34 5.73 10.80 2.77
CA ALA A 34 5.37 12.20 2.91
C ALA A 34 4.08 12.22 3.72
N GLN A 35 4.11 12.89 4.87
CA GLN A 35 2.91 13.14 5.65
C GLN A 35 1.93 13.83 4.68
N PRO A 36 0.70 13.33 4.51
CA PRO A 36 -0.25 14.01 3.65
C PRO A 36 -0.31 15.45 4.13
N GLU A 37 -0.16 16.40 3.20
CA GLU A 37 -0.44 17.78 3.52
C GLU A 37 -1.90 17.80 4.00
N TYR A 38 -2.10 18.02 5.30
CA TYR A 38 -3.41 18.08 5.95
C TYR A 38 -4.11 19.39 5.53
N ALA A 39 -4.31 19.57 4.23
CA ALA A 39 -4.98 20.72 3.61
C ALA A 39 -6.43 20.36 3.25
N PHE A 40 -7.07 19.54 4.09
CA PHE A 40 -8.50 19.30 4.00
C PHE A 40 -9.26 20.13 5.04
N ASP A 41 -10.49 20.52 4.74
CA ASP A 41 -11.28 21.37 5.61
C ASP A 41 -11.44 20.75 7.01
N ALA A 42 -10.85 21.40 8.02
CA ALA A 42 -10.89 20.96 9.41
C ALA A 42 -12.34 20.87 9.95
N SER A 43 -13.29 21.58 9.34
CA SER A 43 -14.71 21.55 9.70
C SER A 43 -15.46 20.33 9.16
N PHE A 44 -14.87 19.54 8.24
CA PHE A 44 -15.55 18.41 7.63
C PHE A 44 -15.94 17.33 8.64
N ILE A 45 -15.01 16.90 9.50
CA ILE A 45 -15.31 15.84 10.48
C ILE A 45 -16.40 16.31 11.45
N PRO A 46 -16.32 17.50 12.07
CA PRO A 46 -17.43 18.05 12.86
C PRO A 46 -18.77 18.05 12.11
N THR A 47 -18.78 18.42 10.83
CA THR A 47 -19.99 18.44 10.00
C THR A 47 -20.52 17.02 9.73
N LEU A 48 -19.64 16.07 9.42
CA LEU A 48 -19.98 14.66 9.24
C LEU A 48 -20.63 14.09 10.49
N VAL A 49 -20.05 14.38 11.66
CA VAL A 49 -20.56 13.96 12.97
C VAL A 49 -21.93 14.57 13.24
N ALA A 50 -22.11 15.88 13.00
CA ALA A 50 -23.39 16.55 13.17
C ALA A 50 -24.50 15.99 12.27
N SER A 51 -24.15 15.52 11.08
CA SER A 51 -25.07 14.89 10.13
C SER A 51 -25.35 13.40 10.40
N ALA A 52 -24.60 12.78 11.31
CA ALA A 52 -24.70 11.34 11.58
C ALA A 52 -25.96 10.99 12.38
N SER A 53 -26.28 9.70 12.46
CA SER A 53 -27.40 9.23 13.28
C SER A 53 -27.19 9.56 14.78
N PRO A 54 -28.27 9.69 15.58
CA PRO A 54 -28.15 9.96 17.02
C PRO A 54 -27.26 8.93 17.76
N LEU A 55 -27.26 7.68 17.32
CA LEU A 55 -26.38 6.63 17.87
C LEU A 55 -24.91 6.96 17.59
N CYS A 56 -24.57 7.33 16.36
CA CYS A 56 -23.21 7.71 16.01
C CYS A 56 -22.76 8.95 16.80
N GLN A 57 -23.62 9.95 16.95
CA GLN A 57 -23.34 11.13 17.76
C GLN A 57 -22.98 10.74 19.20
N SER A 58 -23.78 9.88 19.84
CA SER A 58 -23.51 9.40 21.21
C SER A 58 -22.17 8.65 21.33
N VAL A 59 -21.83 7.82 20.33
CA VAL A 59 -20.54 7.11 20.29
C VAL A 59 -19.38 8.10 20.17
N ILE A 60 -19.52 9.14 19.35
CA ILE A 60 -18.48 10.14 19.12
C ILE A 60 -18.32 11.08 20.32
N GLU A 61 -19.41 11.47 20.98
CA GLU A 61 -19.38 12.23 22.24
C GLU A 61 -18.62 11.45 23.34
N ASN A 62 -18.72 10.12 23.32
CA ASN A 62 -18.02 9.21 24.22
C ASN A 62 -16.78 8.55 23.57
N ALA A 63 -16.16 9.22 22.59
CA ALA A 63 -15.07 8.65 21.78
C ALA A 63 -13.86 8.18 22.60
N ALA A 64 -13.61 8.75 23.78
CA ALA A 64 -12.55 8.26 24.66
C ALA A 64 -12.87 6.87 25.24
N THR A 65 -14.12 6.66 25.66
CA THR A 65 -14.60 5.39 26.22
C THR A 65 -14.62 4.28 25.17
N TYR A 66 -14.98 4.62 23.94
CA TYR A 66 -15.06 3.67 22.82
C TYR A 66 -13.81 3.65 21.94
N GLU A 67 -12.75 4.34 22.35
CA GLU A 67 -11.47 4.44 21.64
C GLU A 67 -11.61 4.85 20.15
N VAL A 68 -12.61 5.67 19.84
CA VAL A 68 -12.92 6.05 18.45
C VAL A 68 -11.84 6.97 17.92
N GLN A 69 -11.30 6.59 16.76
CA GLN A 69 -10.42 7.41 15.94
C GLN A 69 -10.97 7.44 14.51
N ILE A 70 -10.84 8.58 13.84
CA ILE A 70 -11.21 8.73 12.43
C ILE A 70 -10.03 9.30 11.69
N LEU A 71 -9.54 8.57 10.69
CA LEU A 71 -8.63 9.07 9.68
C LEU A 71 -9.40 9.14 8.37
N TYR A 72 -9.63 10.34 7.88
CA TYR A 72 -10.34 10.57 6.63
C TYR A 72 -9.37 11.10 5.58
N THR A 73 -9.40 10.48 4.39
CA THR A 73 -8.64 10.93 3.22
C THR A 73 -9.60 11.15 2.07
N HIS A 74 -9.74 12.41 1.66
CA HIS A 74 -10.46 12.77 0.45
C HIS A 74 -9.57 12.50 -0.77
N ILE A 75 -10.16 11.92 -1.81
CA ILE A 75 -9.49 11.63 -3.07
C ILE A 75 -10.20 12.42 -4.16
N GLU A 76 -9.60 13.53 -4.56
CA GLU A 76 -10.05 14.30 -5.72
C GLU A 76 -9.37 13.78 -6.97
N ARG A 77 -10.08 13.69 -8.08
CA ARG A 77 -9.48 13.31 -9.37
C ARG A 77 -9.65 14.44 -10.36
N ASP A 78 -8.59 14.77 -11.08
CA ASP A 78 -8.67 15.76 -12.16
C ASP A 78 -9.38 15.18 -13.40
N LYS A 79 -9.50 16.01 -14.45
CA LYS A 79 -10.13 15.62 -15.72
C LYS A 79 -9.44 14.45 -16.42
N ASN A 80 -8.18 14.16 -16.09
CA ASN A 80 -7.39 13.06 -16.61
C ASN A 80 -7.38 11.84 -15.67
N GLY A 81 -8.09 11.91 -14.54
CA GLY A 81 -8.19 10.85 -13.54
C GLY A 81 -7.05 10.80 -12.52
N ALA A 82 -6.12 11.76 -12.55
CA ALA A 82 -5.00 11.82 -11.63
C ALA A 82 -5.48 12.18 -10.22
N PRO A 83 -5.16 11.39 -9.18
CA PRO A 83 -5.66 11.62 -7.83
C PRO A 83 -4.84 12.68 -7.09
N ARG A 84 -5.53 13.55 -6.35
CA ARG A 84 -5.01 14.45 -5.32
C ARG A 84 -5.62 14.05 -3.98
N PHE A 85 -4.76 13.88 -2.99
CA PHE A 85 -5.15 13.42 -1.65
C PHE A 85 -5.12 14.59 -0.67
N SER A 86 -6.13 14.67 0.19
CA SER A 86 -6.15 15.60 1.31
C SER A 86 -6.77 14.91 2.51
N SER A 87 -6.08 14.95 3.64
CA SER A 87 -6.47 14.19 4.84
C SER A 87 -6.85 15.09 6.01
N THR A 88 -7.71 14.58 6.88
CA THR A 88 -8.01 15.14 8.21
C THR A 88 -8.22 14.00 9.20
N ALA A 89 -8.04 14.29 10.48
CA ALA A 89 -8.10 13.28 11.52
C ALA A 89 -8.86 13.77 12.75
N PHE A 90 -9.50 12.83 13.45
CA PHE A 90 -10.12 13.03 14.76
C PHE A 90 -9.58 12.00 15.73
N ARG A 91 -8.94 12.49 16.81
CA ARG A 91 -8.32 11.68 17.87
C ARG A 91 -7.31 10.64 17.37
N ALA A 92 -6.75 10.82 16.17
CA ALA A 92 -5.77 9.89 15.64
C ALA A 92 -4.51 9.88 16.50
N ASP A 93 -4.20 8.71 17.07
CA ASP A 93 -3.02 8.48 17.88
C ASP A 93 -2.32 7.22 17.35
N PRO A 94 -1.16 7.38 16.68
CA PRO A 94 -0.43 6.24 16.09
C PRO A 94 0.16 5.30 17.14
N SER A 95 0.18 5.68 18.43
CA SER A 95 0.63 4.81 19.51
C SER A 95 -0.45 3.82 19.98
N VAL A 96 -1.70 4.01 19.55
CA VAL A 96 -2.84 3.16 19.91
C VAL A 96 -3.08 2.11 18.82
N TYR A 97 -3.04 0.84 19.21
CA TYR A 97 -3.27 -0.30 18.30
C TYR A 97 -4.75 -0.74 18.31
N PHE A 98 -5.33 -0.90 17.12
CA PHE A 98 -6.66 -1.49 16.94
C PHE A 98 -6.54 -2.89 16.35
N ASN A 99 -7.24 -3.86 16.92
CA ASN A 99 -7.34 -5.18 16.32
C ASN A 99 -8.22 -5.11 15.05
N PRO A 100 -7.64 -5.28 13.84
CA PRO A 100 -8.39 -5.15 12.59
C PRO A 100 -9.39 -6.28 12.34
N ALA A 101 -9.37 -7.36 13.14
CA ALA A 101 -10.22 -8.54 12.95
C ALA A 101 -10.28 -8.97 11.47
N SER A 102 -11.46 -9.05 10.86
CA SER A 102 -11.60 -9.45 9.45
C SER A 102 -11.10 -8.41 8.42
N LEU A 103 -10.74 -7.19 8.83
CA LEU A 103 -10.17 -6.18 7.92
C LEU A 103 -8.80 -6.60 7.37
N VAL A 104 -8.08 -7.51 8.05
CA VAL A 104 -6.80 -8.08 7.53
C VAL A 104 -6.97 -8.83 6.21
N LYS A 105 -8.18 -9.31 5.91
CA LYS A 105 -8.42 -10.17 4.75
C LYS A 105 -8.13 -9.45 3.43
N LEU A 106 -8.49 -8.16 3.33
CA LEU A 106 -8.31 -7.40 2.08
C LEU A 106 -6.82 -7.15 1.79
N PRO A 107 -6.00 -6.59 2.71
CA PRO A 107 -4.56 -6.45 2.47
C PRO A 107 -3.88 -7.79 2.15
N VAL A 108 -4.25 -8.86 2.85
CA VAL A 108 -3.70 -10.20 2.60
C VAL A 108 -4.10 -10.71 1.21
N ALA A 109 -5.34 -10.47 0.76
CA ALA A 109 -5.75 -10.82 -0.59
C ALA A 109 -4.97 -10.03 -1.67
N CYS A 110 -4.72 -8.74 -1.44
CA CYS A 110 -3.87 -7.94 -2.33
C CYS A 110 -2.45 -8.49 -2.42
N LEU A 111 -1.84 -8.85 -1.29
CA LEU A 111 -0.50 -9.46 -1.25
C LEU A 111 -0.48 -10.83 -1.93
N ALA A 112 -1.53 -11.63 -1.75
CA ALA A 112 -1.66 -12.92 -2.43
C ALA A 112 -1.74 -12.75 -3.96
N LEU A 113 -2.51 -11.77 -4.45
CA LEU A 113 -2.59 -11.45 -5.88
C LEU A 113 -1.26 -10.91 -6.43
N GLN A 114 -0.56 -10.07 -5.67
CA GLN A 114 0.78 -9.63 -6.04
C GLN A 114 1.71 -10.84 -6.18
N ARG A 115 1.74 -11.72 -5.17
CA ARG A 115 2.61 -12.90 -5.18
C ARG A 115 2.28 -13.83 -6.34
N LEU A 116 1.01 -14.01 -6.64
CA LEU A 116 0.52 -14.78 -7.78
C LEU A 116 1.05 -14.23 -9.11
N HIS A 117 0.98 -12.90 -9.31
CA HIS A 117 1.52 -12.25 -10.50
C HIS A 117 3.05 -12.38 -10.60
N GLU A 118 3.77 -12.36 -9.48
CA GLU A 118 5.24 -12.50 -9.45
C GLU A 118 5.73 -13.93 -9.73
N LEU A 119 4.90 -14.95 -9.51
CA LEU A 119 5.31 -16.35 -9.69
C LEU A 119 5.47 -16.73 -11.16
N VAL A 120 4.71 -16.11 -12.07
CA VAL A 120 4.76 -16.34 -13.53
C VAL A 120 4.73 -17.84 -13.89
N ILE A 121 3.91 -18.63 -13.19
CA ILE A 121 3.75 -20.06 -13.45
C ILE A 121 2.68 -20.25 -14.55
N PRO A 122 2.96 -20.96 -15.66
CA PRO A 122 1.97 -21.19 -16.71
C PRO A 122 0.71 -21.87 -16.17
N GLY A 123 -0.46 -21.27 -16.42
CA GLY A 123 -1.75 -21.79 -15.98
C GLY A 123 -2.09 -21.55 -14.51
N LEU A 124 -1.26 -20.82 -13.76
CA LEU A 124 -1.56 -20.39 -12.40
C LEU A 124 -2.03 -18.93 -12.39
N ASP A 125 -3.26 -18.70 -11.97
CA ASP A 125 -3.92 -17.39 -11.93
C ASP A 125 -4.91 -17.28 -10.75
N ALA A 126 -5.62 -16.16 -10.67
CA ALA A 126 -6.56 -15.89 -9.58
C ALA A 126 -7.80 -16.79 -9.59
N GLN A 127 -8.06 -17.48 -10.71
CA GLN A 127 -9.16 -18.43 -10.87
C GLN A 127 -8.71 -19.88 -10.61
N THR A 128 -7.41 -20.10 -10.38
CA THR A 128 -6.88 -21.42 -10.09
C THR A 128 -7.44 -21.93 -8.75
N PRO A 129 -8.06 -23.12 -8.70
CA PRO A 129 -8.63 -23.65 -7.48
C PRO A 129 -7.58 -23.85 -6.39
N LEU A 130 -7.93 -23.42 -5.17
CA LEU A 130 -7.11 -23.65 -3.99
C LEU A 130 -7.45 -25.01 -3.38
N ALA A 131 -6.45 -25.89 -3.27
CA ALA A 131 -6.53 -27.14 -2.52
C ALA A 131 -5.74 -27.03 -1.21
N ILE A 132 -6.42 -27.20 -0.08
CA ILE A 132 -5.80 -27.25 1.26
C ILE A 132 -5.96 -28.67 1.79
N GLY A 133 -4.83 -29.33 2.06
CA GLY A 133 -4.82 -30.65 2.68
C GLY A 133 -5.17 -30.62 4.17
N SER A 134 -5.25 -31.80 4.78
CA SER A 134 -5.34 -31.94 6.24
C SER A 134 -4.01 -32.45 6.78
N SER A 135 -3.47 -31.77 7.80
CA SER A 135 -2.24 -32.16 8.49
C SER A 135 -2.50 -32.71 9.90
N GLN A 136 -3.72 -32.57 10.41
CA GLN A 136 -4.13 -33.02 11.75
C GLN A 136 -5.59 -33.48 11.73
N SER A 137 -5.97 -34.34 12.68
CA SER A 137 -7.32 -34.93 12.76
C SER A 137 -8.46 -33.90 12.84
N CYS A 138 -8.20 -32.69 13.34
CA CYS A 138 -9.19 -31.62 13.45
C CYS A 138 -9.33 -30.76 12.17
N GLN A 139 -8.45 -30.92 11.18
CA GLN A 139 -8.50 -30.16 9.94
C GLN A 139 -9.32 -30.89 8.88
N LYS A 140 -10.31 -30.21 8.30
CA LYS A 140 -11.02 -30.70 7.13
C LYS A 140 -10.33 -30.18 5.88
N PRO A 141 -9.95 -31.05 4.92
CA PRO A 141 -9.38 -30.58 3.66
C PRO A 141 -10.42 -29.75 2.90
N VAL A 142 -9.94 -28.80 2.12
CA VAL A 142 -10.76 -27.97 1.24
C VAL A 142 -10.29 -28.18 -0.18
N GLN A 143 -11.17 -28.70 -1.04
CA GLN A 143 -10.98 -28.71 -2.49
C GLN A 143 -12.21 -28.02 -3.10
N ARG A 144 -11.98 -26.99 -3.90
CA ARG A 144 -13.02 -26.25 -4.64
C ARG A 144 -12.93 -26.56 -6.12
#